data_AF-A0AAD3AZ08-F1
#
_entry.id   AF-A0AAD3AZ08-F1
#
_cell.length_a   1.000
_cell.length_b   1.000
_cell.length_c   1.000
_cell.angle_alpha   90.00
_cell.angle_beta   90.00
_cell.angle_gamma   90.00
#
_symmetry.space_group_name_H-M   'P 1'
#
loop_
_entity.id
_entity.type
_entity.pdbx_description
1 polymer ?
#
loop_
_entity_poly.entity_id
_entity_poly.type
_entity_poly.pdbx_seq_one_letter_code
_entity_poly.pdbx_strand_id
1 'polypeptide(L)'
;MKELNKYLEKIEDLLKKSNFVDADDKTTEIFKKHSPLSRGTLIRLDEMWVEHSHGKYGFSVQAAIYNECGYYEAFIPRVGWEKILEESDFAVSNEFAGANLVFVGYSYGRSNQAPKGNMPTVFSDYSRSILDVFA
;
A
#
# COMPACT_ATOMS: atom_id res chain seq x y z
N MET A 1 15.98 -6.72 -17.26
CA MET A 1 16.34 -5.30 -17.09
C MET A 1 15.50 -4.35 -17.94
N LYS A 2 15.43 -4.48 -19.29
CA LYS A 2 14.62 -3.58 -20.13
C LYS A 2 13.13 -3.53 -19.76
N GLU A 3 12.54 -4.64 -19.34
CA GLU A 3 11.12 -4.67 -18.96
C GLU A 3 10.86 -4.00 -17.61
N LEU A 4 11.65 -4.32 -16.56
CA LEU A 4 11.57 -3.69 -15.25
C LEU A 4 11.71 -2.16 -15.34
N ASN A 5 12.61 -1.65 -16.18
CA ASN A 5 12.76 -0.21 -16.39
C ASN A 5 11.48 0.43 -16.96
N LYS A 6 10.77 -0.24 -17.87
CA LYS A 6 9.48 0.26 -18.39
C LYS A 6 8.43 0.35 -17.30
N TYR A 7 8.43 -0.58 -16.34
CA TYR A 7 7.55 -0.50 -15.19
C TYR A 7 7.88 0.69 -14.29
N LEU A 8 9.17 0.91 -14.00
CA LEU A 8 9.62 2.04 -13.19
C LEU A 8 9.27 3.38 -13.85
N GLU A 9 9.54 3.54 -15.15
CA GLU A 9 9.15 4.72 -15.94
C GLU A 9 7.64 4.95 -15.88
N LYS A 10 6.85 3.88 -16.03
CA LYS A 10 5.39 3.98 -15.98
C LYS A 10 4.86 4.40 -14.60
N ILE A 11 5.46 3.88 -13.53
CA ILE A 11 5.13 4.29 -12.15
C ILE A 11 5.49 5.75 -11.95
N GLU A 12 6.68 6.18 -12.35
CA GLU A 12 7.13 7.57 -12.22
C GLU A 12 6.20 8.54 -12.96
N ASP A 13 5.76 8.19 -14.17
CA ASP A 13 4.78 8.97 -14.94
C ASP A 13 3.42 9.11 -14.24
N LEU A 14 2.96 8.06 -13.55
CA LEU A 14 1.71 8.08 -12.80
C LEU A 14 1.84 8.92 -11.53
N LEU A 15 2.97 8.78 -10.82
CA LEU A 15 3.31 9.56 -9.63
C LEU A 15 3.41 11.06 -9.93
N LYS A 16 4.08 11.44 -11.03
CA LYS A 16 4.15 12.85 -11.50
C LYS A 16 2.77 13.47 -11.76
N LYS A 17 1.78 12.65 -12.10
CA LYS A 17 0.39 13.07 -12.32
C LYS A 17 -0.47 12.99 -11.05
N SER A 18 0.12 12.69 -9.91
CA SER A 18 -0.58 12.42 -8.65
C SER A 18 -1.63 11.31 -8.77
N ASN A 19 -1.43 10.37 -9.70
CA ASN A 19 -2.29 9.21 -9.87
C ASN A 19 -1.74 8.05 -9.04
N PHE A 20 -1.87 8.19 -7.72
CA PHE A 20 -1.24 7.29 -6.76
C PHE A 20 -1.88 5.90 -6.78
N VAL A 21 -3.18 5.79 -7.05
CA VAL A 21 -3.88 4.50 -7.11
C VAL A 21 -3.36 3.64 -8.27
N ASP A 22 -3.27 4.19 -9.47
CA ASP A 22 -2.73 3.44 -10.61
C ASP A 22 -1.24 3.14 -10.43
N ALA A 23 -0.48 4.05 -9.81
CA ALA A 23 0.93 3.82 -9.47
C ALA A 23 1.10 2.67 -8.47
N ASP A 24 0.19 2.54 -7.51
CA ASP A 24 0.14 1.45 -6.54
C ASP A 24 -0.15 0.10 -7.21
N ASP A 25 -1.14 0.05 -8.11
CA ASP A 25 -1.44 -1.15 -8.89
C ASP A 25 -0.24 -1.59 -9.74
N LYS A 26 0.49 -0.64 -10.33
CA LYS A 26 1.72 -0.95 -11.08
C LYS A 26 2.88 -1.37 -10.19
N THR A 27 3.00 -0.79 -9.00
CA THR A 27 3.98 -1.23 -8.00
C THR A 27 3.70 -2.68 -7.60
N THR A 28 2.43 -3.02 -7.34
CA THR A 28 1.99 -4.40 -7.08
C THR A 28 2.32 -5.35 -8.23
N GLU A 29 2.11 -4.90 -9.48
CA GLU A 29 2.42 -5.71 -10.66
C GLU A 29 3.93 -6.04 -10.77
N ILE A 30 4.81 -5.08 -10.44
CA ILE A 30 6.25 -5.34 -10.37
C ILE A 30 6.55 -6.44 -9.35
N PHE A 31 6.02 -6.34 -8.12
CA PHE A 31 6.28 -7.36 -7.09
C PHE A 31 5.81 -8.75 -7.53
N LYS A 32 4.62 -8.85 -8.13
CA LYS A 32 4.10 -10.13 -8.65
C LYS A 32 4.97 -10.75 -9.74
N LYS A 33 5.57 -9.93 -10.61
CA LYS A 33 6.31 -10.42 -11.79
C LYS A 33 7.82 -10.56 -11.59
N HIS A 34 8.39 -9.77 -10.70
CA HIS A 34 9.84 -9.59 -10.59
C HIS A 34 10.38 -9.78 -9.17
N SER A 35 9.57 -10.27 -8.22
CA SER A 35 10.06 -10.62 -6.90
C SER A 35 11.05 -11.81 -6.95
N PRO A 36 12.14 -11.79 -6.17
CA PRO A 36 12.54 -10.70 -5.27
C PRO A 36 13.16 -9.52 -6.03
N LEU A 37 12.78 -8.30 -5.64
CA LEU A 37 13.39 -7.08 -6.17
C LEU A 37 14.76 -6.85 -5.52
N SER A 38 15.70 -6.31 -6.30
CA SER A 38 16.99 -5.90 -5.77
C SER A 38 16.82 -4.73 -4.80
N ARG A 39 17.75 -4.59 -3.84
CA ARG A 39 17.79 -3.45 -2.92
C ARG A 39 17.79 -2.10 -3.66
N GLY A 40 18.55 -1.99 -4.75
CA GLY A 40 18.58 -0.76 -5.56
C GLY A 40 17.23 -0.44 -6.22
N THR A 41 16.48 -1.46 -6.63
CA THR A 41 15.13 -1.28 -7.17
C THR A 41 14.13 -0.84 -6.10
N LEU A 42 14.21 -1.43 -4.89
CA LEU A 42 13.37 -1.05 -3.76
C LEU A 42 13.61 0.40 -3.34
N ILE A 43 14.88 0.81 -3.21
CA ILE A 43 15.27 2.19 -2.91
C ILE A 43 14.74 3.14 -3.99
N ARG A 44 14.94 2.81 -5.27
CA ARG A 44 14.46 3.67 -6.36
C ARG A 44 12.93 3.82 -6.35
N LEU A 45 12.19 2.74 -6.07
CA LEU A 45 10.74 2.80 -5.91
C LEU A 45 10.36 3.72 -4.75
N ASP A 46 10.99 3.55 -3.59
CA ASP A 46 10.74 4.39 -2.41
C ASP A 46 10.99 5.87 -2.69
N GLU A 47 12.13 6.21 -3.28
CA GLU A 47 12.50 7.58 -3.63
C GLU A 47 11.44 8.25 -4.52
N MET A 48 10.97 7.55 -5.56
CA MET A 48 9.94 8.09 -6.46
C MET A 48 8.62 8.34 -5.71
N TRP A 49 8.22 7.40 -4.84
CA TRP A 49 7.01 7.54 -4.03
C TRP A 49 7.12 8.71 -3.04
N VAL A 50 8.24 8.85 -2.35
CA VAL A 50 8.50 9.93 -1.40
C VAL A 50 8.53 11.28 -2.11
N GLU A 51 9.28 11.40 -3.21
CA GLU A 51 9.46 12.64 -3.96
C GLU A 51 8.12 13.18 -4.49
N HIS A 52 7.39 12.35 -5.23
CA HIS A 52 6.17 12.77 -5.93
C HIS A 52 4.92 12.80 -5.04
N SER A 53 4.99 12.30 -3.82
CA SER A 53 3.92 12.44 -2.82
C SER A 53 4.22 13.52 -1.76
N HIS A 54 5.33 14.25 -1.89
CA HIS A 54 5.80 15.22 -0.88
C HIS A 54 6.00 14.58 0.51
N GLY A 55 6.60 13.39 0.55
CA GLY A 55 6.89 12.64 1.77
C GLY A 55 5.66 11.99 2.43
N LYS A 56 4.54 11.92 1.71
CA LYS A 56 3.28 11.35 2.22
C LYS A 56 3.24 9.82 2.09
N TYR A 57 3.83 9.27 1.05
CA TYR A 57 3.80 7.86 0.67
C TYR A 57 5.23 7.33 0.46
N GLY A 58 5.42 6.03 0.62
CA GLY A 58 6.73 5.36 0.54
C GLY A 58 6.86 4.21 1.54
N PHE A 59 7.76 3.26 1.23
CA PHE A 59 8.12 2.16 2.13
C PHE A 59 8.88 2.67 3.34
N SER A 60 9.78 3.65 3.18
CA SER A 60 10.48 4.29 4.30
C SER A 60 9.51 5.07 5.21
N VAL A 61 8.47 5.67 4.62
CA VAL A 61 7.40 6.32 5.37
C VAL A 61 6.61 5.30 6.21
N GLN A 62 6.29 4.15 5.63
CA GLN A 62 5.65 3.05 6.35
C GLN A 62 6.53 2.49 7.46
N ALA A 63 7.83 2.29 7.21
CA ALA A 63 8.78 1.80 8.20
C ALA A 63 8.88 2.75 9.41
N ALA A 64 8.94 4.07 9.18
CA ALA A 64 8.91 5.06 10.25
C ALA A 64 7.63 4.96 11.09
N ILE A 65 6.45 4.87 10.45
CA ILE A 65 5.16 4.73 11.14
C ILE A 65 5.10 3.40 11.91
N TYR A 66 5.58 2.31 11.32
CA TYR A 66 5.62 1.00 11.97
C TYR A 66 6.49 1.03 13.23
N ASN A 67 7.67 1.66 13.16
CA ASN A 67 8.55 1.83 14.31
C ASN A 67 7.92 2.69 15.43
N GLU A 68 7.13 3.72 15.07
CA GLU A 68 6.33 4.49 16.03
C GLU A 68 5.22 3.65 16.69
N CYS A 69 4.57 2.76 15.93
CA CYS A 69 3.50 1.90 16.43
C CYS A 69 4.01 0.72 17.26
N GLY A 70 5.19 0.17 16.94
CA GLY A 70 5.81 -0.97 17.62
C GLY A 70 5.24 -2.35 17.26
N TYR A 71 4.07 -2.43 16.62
CA TYR A 71 3.44 -3.67 16.17
C TYR A 71 2.40 -3.44 15.06
N TYR A 72 2.08 -4.52 14.33
CA TYR A 72 1.32 -4.47 13.08
C TYR A 72 -0.15 -4.04 13.28
N GLU A 73 -0.80 -4.50 14.34
CA GLU A 73 -2.19 -4.21 14.64
C GLU A 73 -2.45 -2.73 14.95
N ALA A 74 -1.43 -2.01 15.46
CA ALA A 74 -1.50 -0.55 15.62
C ALA A 74 -1.14 0.20 14.32
N PHE A 75 -0.24 -0.36 13.51
CA PHE A 75 0.21 0.22 12.24
C PHE A 75 -0.89 0.23 11.17
N ILE A 76 -1.64 -0.85 11.02
CA ILE A 76 -2.66 -1.03 9.98
C ILE A 76 -3.73 0.07 9.95
N PRO A 77 -4.40 0.39 11.08
CA PRO A 77 -5.36 1.49 11.11
C PRO A 77 -4.67 2.85 10.94
N ARG A 78 -3.39 2.99 11.34
CA ARG A 78 -2.63 4.24 11.23
C ARG A 78 -2.36 4.65 9.78
N VAL A 79 -2.05 3.67 8.92
CA VAL A 79 -1.86 3.90 7.48
C VAL A 79 -3.17 3.79 6.70
N GLY A 80 -4.29 3.42 7.34
CA GLY A 80 -5.61 3.33 6.71
C GLY A 80 -5.77 2.12 5.79
N TRP A 81 -5.10 1.00 6.07
CA TRP A 81 -5.31 -0.26 5.34
C TRP A 81 -6.53 -1.04 5.84
N GLU A 82 -6.99 -0.72 7.05
CA GLU A 82 -8.23 -1.23 7.60
C GLU A 82 -9.13 -0.06 7.98
N LYS A 83 -10.35 -0.05 7.45
CA LYS A 83 -11.44 0.76 7.97
C LYS A 83 -12.33 -0.17 8.78
N ILE A 84 -12.49 0.13 10.07
CA ILE A 84 -13.57 -0.45 10.86
C ILE A 84 -14.86 0.11 10.25
N LEU A 85 -15.64 -0.74 9.58
CA LEU A 85 -16.96 -0.35 9.08
C LEU A 85 -17.86 -0.10 10.28
N GLU A 86 -18.49 1.06 10.34
CA GLU A 86 -19.53 1.32 11.35
C GLU A 86 -20.83 0.61 10.94
N GLU A 87 -21.74 0.35 11.88
CA GLU A 87 -23.06 -0.25 11.59
C GLU A 87 -23.82 0.49 10.47
N SER A 88 -23.59 1.80 10.33
CA SER A 88 -24.18 2.65 9.28
C SER A 88 -23.57 2.45 7.89
N ASP A 89 -22.42 1.78 7.76
CA ASP A 89 -21.79 1.46 6.47
C ASP A 89 -22.43 0.20 5.82
N PHE A 90 -23.25 -0.57 6.54
CA PHE A 90 -23.94 -1.75 6.03
C PHE A 90 -25.24 -1.37 5.29
N ALA A 91 -25.11 -1.03 4.01
CA ALA A 91 -26.25 -0.85 3.12
C ALA A 91 -26.33 -1.91 2.00
N VAL A 92 -26.12 -3.20 2.29
CA VAL A 92 -26.64 -4.31 1.46
C VAL A 92 -26.90 -5.53 2.34
N SER A 93 -28.17 -5.82 2.60
CA SER A 93 -28.61 -7.15 3.03
C SER A 93 -28.41 -8.14 1.88
N ASN A 94 -27.56 -9.14 2.04
CA ASN A 94 -27.71 -10.40 1.30
C ASN A 94 -27.97 -11.50 2.32
N GLU A 95 -29.16 -12.09 2.27
CA GLU A 95 -29.53 -13.24 3.07
C GLU A 95 -28.80 -14.47 2.52
N PHE A 96 -27.67 -14.85 3.13
CA PHE A 96 -27.02 -16.13 2.87
C PHE A 96 -27.12 -17.02 4.10
N ALA A 97 -27.84 -18.14 3.92
CA ALA A 97 -27.75 -19.34 4.75
C ALA A 97 -27.96 -19.19 6.27
N GLY A 98 -28.85 -18.28 6.72
CA GLY A 98 -29.35 -18.28 8.09
C GLY A 98 -28.29 -18.02 9.18
N ALA A 99 -27.18 -17.37 8.84
CA ALA A 99 -26.13 -17.00 9.77
C ALA A 99 -25.88 -15.49 9.75
N ASN A 100 -25.85 -14.86 10.93
CA ASN A 100 -25.29 -13.52 11.10
C ASN A 100 -23.77 -13.60 10.96
N LEU A 101 -23.27 -13.57 9.73
CA LEU A 101 -21.85 -13.41 9.46
C LEU A 101 -21.55 -11.92 9.32
N VAL A 102 -20.80 -11.36 10.27
CA VAL A 102 -20.19 -10.03 10.10
C VAL A 102 -19.06 -10.19 9.09
N PHE A 103 -19.31 -9.80 7.86
CA PHE A 103 -18.23 -9.58 6.89
C PHE A 103 -17.58 -8.24 7.23
N VAL A 104 -16.42 -8.28 7.89
CA VAL A 104 -15.53 -7.12 7.92
C VAL A 104 -14.95 -7.00 6.51
N GLY A 105 -15.60 -6.18 5.68
CA GLY A 105 -15.10 -5.84 4.36
C GLY A 105 -13.88 -4.94 4.50
N TYR A 106 -12.70 -5.42 4.10
CA TYR A 106 -11.51 -4.58 3.96
C TYR A 106 -11.69 -3.65 2.76
N SER A 107 -12.20 -2.45 2.99
CA SER A 107 -12.07 -1.39 1.99
C SER A 107 -10.70 -0.75 2.16
N TYR A 108 -9.76 -1.15 1.29
CA TYR A 108 -8.51 -0.40 1.10
C TYR A 108 -8.92 0.97 0.58
N GLY A 109 -8.99 1.97 1.45
CA GLY A 109 -9.35 3.35 1.12
C GLY A 109 -8.27 4.01 0.26
N ARG A 110 -8.01 3.45 -0.92
CA ARG A 110 -7.07 3.98 -1.92
C ARG A 110 -7.71 5.20 -2.53
N SER A 111 -7.30 6.35 -2.03
CA SER A 111 -7.69 7.67 -2.47
C SER A 111 -6.44 8.55 -2.50
N ASN A 112 -6.40 9.53 -3.39
CA ASN A 112 -5.32 10.53 -3.35
C ASN A 112 -5.29 11.30 -2.00
N GLN A 113 -6.39 11.26 -1.24
CA GLN A 113 -6.52 11.81 0.10
C GLN A 113 -6.24 10.80 1.22
N ALA A 114 -5.74 9.60 0.93
CA ALA A 114 -5.45 8.58 1.93
C ALA A 114 -4.44 9.07 2.99
N PRO A 115 -4.40 8.46 4.19
CA PRO A 115 -3.46 8.83 5.25
C PRO A 115 -2.00 8.68 4.84
N LYS A 116 -1.10 9.36 5.57
CA LYS A 116 0.35 9.17 5.41
C LYS A 116 0.71 7.69 5.57
N GLY A 117 1.55 7.17 4.68
CA GLY A 117 1.97 5.77 4.66
C GLY A 117 0.98 4.80 4.00
N ASN A 118 -0.18 5.25 3.53
CA ASN A 118 -1.18 4.34 2.91
C ASN A 118 -0.67 3.64 1.64
N MET A 119 0.22 4.29 0.88
CA MET A 119 0.74 3.73 -0.37
C MET A 119 2.28 3.74 -0.36
N PRO A 120 2.92 2.79 -1.07
CA PRO A 120 2.32 1.68 -1.81
C PRO A 120 1.77 0.59 -0.88
N THR A 121 0.69 -0.08 -1.27
CA THR A 121 0.13 -1.21 -0.53
C THR A 121 1.04 -2.43 -0.71
N VAL A 122 1.63 -2.92 0.38
CA VAL A 122 2.43 -4.14 0.38
C VAL A 122 1.63 -5.29 0.99
N PHE A 123 1.28 -6.26 0.16
CA PHE A 123 0.59 -7.48 0.60
C PHE A 123 1.46 -8.26 1.59
N SER A 124 0.83 -8.98 2.52
CA SER A 124 1.40 -9.67 3.69
C SER A 124 2.65 -10.49 3.43
N ASP A 125 2.84 -10.99 2.21
CA ASP A 125 3.97 -11.86 1.84
C ASP A 125 5.27 -11.06 1.62
N TYR A 126 5.18 -9.74 1.43
CA TYR A 126 6.31 -8.86 1.09
C TYR A 126 6.65 -7.85 2.19
N SER A 127 5.77 -7.68 3.18
CA SER A 127 5.91 -6.61 4.19
C SER A 127 7.15 -6.77 5.06
N ARG A 128 7.46 -8.00 5.51
CA ARG A 128 8.66 -8.23 6.37
C ARG A 128 9.97 -7.93 5.67
N SER A 129 10.16 -8.39 4.43
CA SER A 129 11.41 -8.18 3.69
C SER A 129 11.62 -6.72 3.28
N ILE A 130 10.54 -5.97 3.06
CA ILE A 130 10.61 -4.54 2.76
C ILE A 130 10.89 -3.76 4.05
N LEU A 131 10.20 -4.07 5.15
CA LEU A 131 10.50 -3.44 6.44
C LEU A 131 11.95 -3.70 6.86
N ASP A 132 12.50 -4.89 6.66
CA ASP A 132 13.92 -5.18 6.95
C ASP A 132 14.92 -4.34 6.13
N VAL A 133 14.53 -3.89 4.93
CA VAL A 133 15.39 -3.02 4.09
C VAL A 133 15.38 -1.57 4.57
N PHE A 134 14.29 -1.14 5.20
CA PHE A 134 14.02 0.26 5.56
C PHE A 134 13.93 0.51 7.08
N ALA A 135 14.10 -0.52 7.91
CA ALA A 135 14.19 -0.45 9.37
C ALA A 135 15.59 -0.02 9.85
#